data_AF-D8MRJ7-F1
#
_entry.id   AF-D8MRJ7-F1
#
_cell.length_a   1.000
_cell.length_b   1.000
_cell.length_c   1.000
_cell.angle_alpha   90.00
_cell.angle_beta   90.00
_cell.angle_gamma   90.00
#
_symmetry.space_group_name_H-M   'P 1'
#
loop_
_entity.id
_entity.type
_entity.pdbx_description
1 polymer ?
#
loop_
_entity_poly.entity_id
_entity_poly.type
_entity_poly.pdbx_seq_one_letter_code
_entity_poly.pdbx_strand_id
1 'polypeptide(L)'
;MQTTDNRSSIEALHPSGGAVAEQLEFFPVPSPCRGICQSDQRGYCRGCLRSRDERFNWMKFTDAQKREVIRLCRQRFLRLQRAGKVDLPEEPEQPTLF
;
A
#
# COMPACT_ATOMS: atom_id res chain seq x y z
N MET A 1 -55.09 -28.78 -29.86
CA MET A 1 -54.43 -27.81 -30.76
C MET A 1 -53.91 -26.67 -29.91
N GLN A 2 -52.68 -26.79 -29.40
CA GLN A 2 -51.99 -25.73 -28.67
C GLN A 2 -50.78 -25.35 -29.52
N THR A 3 -50.99 -24.34 -30.35
CA THR A 3 -49.92 -23.63 -31.06
C THR A 3 -49.56 -22.40 -30.24
N THR A 4 -48.32 -21.95 -30.48
CA THR A 4 -47.67 -20.71 -30.03
C THR A 4 -46.98 -20.77 -28.66
N ASP A 5 -45.78 -20.24 -28.45
CA ASP A 5 -44.64 -19.88 -29.31
C ASP A 5 -43.50 -19.65 -28.30
N ASN A 6 -42.51 -20.53 -28.25
CA ASN A 6 -41.40 -20.41 -27.30
C ASN A 6 -40.36 -19.43 -27.86
N ARG A 7 -40.71 -18.14 -27.85
CA ARG A 7 -39.86 -17.01 -28.26
C ARG A 7 -39.26 -16.36 -27.03
N SER A 8 -38.33 -17.03 -26.36
CA SER A 8 -37.41 -16.37 -25.43
C SER A 8 -36.10 -16.09 -26.17
N SER A 9 -36.06 -14.92 -26.79
CA SER A 9 -34.90 -14.33 -27.43
C SER A 9 -33.70 -14.32 -26.47
N ILE A 10 -32.59 -14.93 -26.88
CA ILE A 10 -31.28 -14.76 -26.27
C ILE A 10 -30.76 -13.38 -26.70
N GLU A 11 -30.88 -12.37 -25.84
CA GLU A 11 -30.19 -11.09 -26.01
C GLU A 11 -28.78 -11.19 -25.45
N ALA A 12 -27.83 -11.47 -26.34
CA ALA A 12 -26.41 -11.30 -26.09
C ALA A 12 -26.08 -9.79 -26.09
N LEU A 13 -26.08 -9.17 -24.90
CA LEU A 13 -25.49 -7.86 -24.71
C LEU A 13 -24.04 -8.01 -24.24
N HIS A 14 -23.14 -7.72 -25.18
CA HIS A 14 -21.69 -7.62 -24.96
C HIS A 14 -21.37 -6.32 -24.22
N PRO A 15 -20.55 -6.32 -23.15
CA PRO A 15 -19.98 -5.08 -22.65
C PRO A 15 -18.76 -4.69 -23.50
N SER A 16 -18.99 -3.78 -24.44
CA SER A 16 -17.94 -2.98 -25.08
C SER A 16 -17.53 -1.85 -24.14
N GLY A 17 -16.28 -1.82 -23.69
CA GLY A 17 -15.70 -0.66 -23.00
C GLY A 17 -14.67 -1.04 -21.95
N GLY A 18 -13.39 -0.93 -22.29
CA GLY A 18 -12.29 -1.12 -21.37
C GLY A 18 -12.32 -0.11 -20.22
N ALA A 19 -12.83 -0.52 -19.08
CA ALA A 19 -12.47 0.02 -17.78
C ALA A 19 -11.50 -0.98 -17.17
N VAL A 20 -10.27 -0.51 -16.91
CA VAL A 20 -9.20 -1.23 -16.24
C VAL A 20 -9.80 -2.02 -15.08
N ALA A 21 -9.62 -3.34 -15.11
CA ALA A 21 -10.12 -4.27 -14.12
C ALA A 21 -9.94 -3.67 -12.72
N GLU A 22 -11.06 -3.25 -12.12
CA GLU A 22 -11.22 -3.23 -10.68
C GLU A 22 -11.15 -4.70 -10.25
N GLN A 23 -9.95 -5.26 -10.32
CA GLN A 23 -9.67 -6.56 -9.79
C GLN A 23 -9.81 -6.37 -8.30
N LEU A 24 -11.03 -6.64 -7.82
CA LEU A 24 -11.46 -6.66 -6.45
C LEU A 24 -10.31 -7.27 -5.62
N GLU A 25 -9.50 -6.39 -5.02
CA GLU A 25 -8.37 -6.81 -4.21
C GLU A 25 -8.95 -7.44 -2.95
N PHE A 26 -9.22 -8.74 -3.03
CA PHE A 26 -9.84 -9.57 -2.00
C PHE A 26 -8.91 -9.79 -0.80
N PHE A 27 -7.68 -9.28 -0.87
CA PHE A 27 -6.67 -9.51 0.15
C PHE A 27 -6.66 -8.41 1.20
N PRO A 28 -6.68 -8.76 2.49
CA PRO A 28 -6.63 -7.77 3.55
C PRO A 28 -5.31 -7.01 3.51
N VAL A 29 -5.36 -5.69 3.72
CA VAL A 29 -4.14 -4.86 3.75
C VAL A 29 -3.27 -5.26 4.95
N PRO A 30 -2.02 -5.72 4.71
CA PRO A 30 -1.15 -6.20 5.77
C PRO A 30 -0.68 -5.05 6.68
N SER A 31 -0.52 -5.33 7.97
CA SER A 31 -0.01 -4.35 8.94
C SER A 31 1.50 -4.14 8.77
N PRO A 32 2.01 -2.90 8.74
CA PRO A 32 3.45 -2.62 8.68
C PRO A 32 4.17 -2.83 10.03
N CYS A 33 3.51 -3.42 11.02
CA CYS A 33 4.04 -3.58 12.38
C CYS A 33 5.20 -4.59 12.41
N ARG A 34 6.29 -4.23 13.11
CA ARG A 34 7.48 -5.09 13.32
C ARG A 34 7.64 -5.54 14.78
N GLY A 35 6.57 -5.49 15.58
CA GLY A 35 6.60 -5.84 17.01
C GLY A 35 7.28 -4.82 17.93
N ILE A 36 7.71 -3.66 17.41
CA ILE A 36 8.34 -2.59 18.20
C ILE A 36 7.29 -1.52 18.48
N CYS A 37 6.88 -1.34 19.73
CA CYS A 37 5.90 -0.32 20.12
C CYS A 37 6.53 0.79 20.97
N GLN A 38 7.61 1.40 20.46
CA GLN A 38 8.28 2.54 21.09
C GLN A 38 8.18 3.76 20.18
N SER A 39 7.87 4.93 20.73
CA SER A 39 7.86 6.19 19.99
C SER A 39 9.27 6.79 19.91
N ASP A 40 9.55 7.50 18.83
CA ASP A 40 10.70 8.41 18.71
C ASP A 40 10.37 9.79 19.30
N GLN A 41 11.32 10.71 19.26
CA GLN A 41 11.16 12.09 19.74
C GLN A 41 10.12 12.88 18.93
N ARG A 42 9.76 12.40 17.73
CA ARG A 42 8.81 13.02 16.81
C ARG A 42 7.40 12.44 16.93
N GLY A 43 7.21 11.46 17.82
CA GLY A 43 5.92 10.80 18.06
C GLY A 43 5.60 9.63 17.12
N TYR A 44 6.54 9.18 16.28
CA TYR A 44 6.37 8.04 15.40
C TYR A 44 6.92 6.75 16.02
N CYS A 45 6.30 5.62 15.71
CA CYS A 45 6.82 4.32 16.11
C CYS A 45 8.19 4.05 15.47
N ARG A 46 9.21 3.70 16.26
CA ARG A 46 10.57 3.40 15.76
C ARG A 46 10.62 2.21 14.78
N GLY A 47 9.68 1.27 14.89
CA GLY A 47 9.64 0.09 14.02
C GLY A 47 8.84 0.27 12.73
N CYS A 48 7.61 0.75 12.84
CA CYS A 48 6.68 0.86 11.70
C CYS A 48 6.39 2.28 11.24
N LEU A 49 6.91 3.30 11.93
CA LEU A 49 6.76 4.73 11.62
C LEU A 49 5.32 5.25 11.59
N ARG A 50 4.36 4.48 12.11
CA ARG A 50 3.01 4.96 12.37
C ARG A 50 2.98 5.97 13.51
N SER A 51 2.16 7.01 13.39
CA SER A 51 1.84 7.94 14.49
C SER A 51 1.05 7.22 15.59
N ARG A 52 0.84 7.88 16.73
CA ARG A 52 0.01 7.32 17.81
C ARG A 52 -1.43 7.07 17.35
N ASP A 53 -2.02 8.03 16.63
CA ASP A 53 -3.40 7.94 16.16
C ASP A 53 -3.58 6.86 15.08
N GLU A 54 -2.59 6.72 14.19
CA GLU A 54 -2.58 5.65 13.18
C GLU A 54 -2.48 4.25 13.80
N ARG A 55 -1.78 4.10 14.94
CA ARG A 55 -1.74 2.82 15.68
C ARG A 55 -3.07 2.54 16.36
N PHE A 56 -3.65 3.53 17.03
CA PHE A 56 -4.89 3.36 17.79
C PHE A 56 -6.09 3.08 16.88
N ASN A 57 -6.16 3.75 15.73
CA ASN A 57 -7.30 3.62 14.81
C ASN A 57 -7.11 2.58 13.71
N TRP A 58 -5.99 1.84 13.69
CA TRP A 58 -5.67 0.90 12.61
C TRP A 58 -6.80 -0.09 12.29
N MET A 59 -7.43 -0.67 13.33
CA MET A 59 -8.51 -1.64 13.16
C MET A 59 -9.81 -1.01 12.63
N LYS A 60 -9.96 0.31 12.76
CA LYS A 60 -11.13 1.07 12.30
C LYS A 60 -10.96 1.64 10.90
N PHE A 61 -9.74 1.61 10.35
CA PHE A 61 -9.46 2.18 9.04
C PHE A 61 -10.02 1.33 7.91
N THR A 62 -10.51 2.01 6.87
CA THR A 62 -10.79 1.40 5.59
C THR A 62 -9.50 0.94 4.93
N ASP A 63 -9.58 0.02 3.97
CA ASP A 63 -8.37 -0.46 3.30
C ASP A 63 -7.66 0.65 2.50
N ALA A 64 -8.41 1.63 1.98
CA ALA A 64 -7.82 2.85 1.39
C ALA A 64 -7.01 3.64 2.43
N GLN A 65 -7.55 3.85 3.63
CA GLN A 65 -6.83 4.52 4.72
C GLN A 65 -5.61 3.73 5.18
N LYS A 66 -5.70 2.40 5.28
CA LYS A 66 -4.55 1.54 5.64
C LYS A 66 -3.42 1.65 4.61
N ARG A 67 -3.75 1.59 3.31
CA ARG A 67 -2.76 1.77 2.22
C ARG A 67 -2.10 3.14 2.31
N GLU A 68 -2.88 4.19 2.59
CA GLU A 68 -2.34 5.55 2.76
C GLU A 68 -1.38 5.65 3.95
N VAL A 69 -1.73 5.07 5.10
CA VAL A 69 -0.84 5.01 6.27
C VAL A 69 0.46 4.28 5.93
N ILE A 70 0.41 3.16 5.20
CA ILE A 70 1.60 2.43 4.75
C ILE A 70 2.46 3.31 3.83
N ARG A 71 1.84 4.03 2.88
CA ARG A 71 2.53 4.96 1.99
C ARG A 71 3.26 6.06 2.77
N LEU A 72 2.61 6.64 3.78
CA LEU A 72 3.20 7.65 4.66
C LEU A 72 4.35 7.07 5.49
N CYS A 73 4.21 5.86 6.03
CA CYS A 73 5.28 5.18 6.77
C CYS A 73 6.51 4.98 5.88
N ARG A 74 6.32 4.54 4.63
CA ARG A 74 7.41 4.43 3.64
C ARG A 74 8.05 5.79 3.34
N GLN A 75 7.25 6.84 3.19
CA GLN A 75 7.77 8.19 2.96
C GLN A 75 8.61 8.69 4.15
N ARG A 76 8.14 8.48 5.39
CA ARG A 76 8.88 8.82 6.61
C ARG A 76 10.19 8.04 6.69
N PHE A 77 10.18 6.75 6.34
CA PHE A 77 11.38 5.92 6.30
C PHE A 77 12.44 6.46 5.32
N LEU A 78 12.04 6.79 4.10
CA LEU A 78 12.95 7.34 3.10
C LEU A 78 13.54 8.69 3.53
N ARG A 79 12.76 9.54 4.22
CA ARG A 79 13.28 10.80 4.80
C ARG A 79 14.34 10.53 5.86
N LEU A 80 14.12 9.55 6.74
CA LEU A 80 15.10 9.16 7.76
C LEU A 80 16.37 8.58 7.13
N GLN A 81 16.23 7.73 6.11
CA GLN A 81 17.39 7.16 5.42
C GLN A 81 18.21 8.24 4.72
N ARG A 82 17.58 9.22 4.09
CA ARG A 82 18.29 10.37 3.48
C ARG A 82 19.00 11.19 4.54
N ALA A 83 18.32 11.53 5.63
CA ALA A 83 18.93 12.26 6.73
C ALA A 83 20.14 11.53 7.34
N GLY A 84 20.08 10.19 7.42
CA GLY A 84 21.21 9.36 7.89
C GLY A 84 22.31 9.08 6.86
N LYS A 85 22.05 9.27 5.56
CA LYS A 85 23.05 9.10 4.48
C LYS A 85 23.94 10.34 4.28
N VAL A 86 23.60 11.47 4.87
CA VAL A 86 24.35 12.73 4.72
C VAL A 86 25.74 12.67 5.39
N ASP A 87 26.04 11.63 6.19
CA ASP A 87 27.29 11.53 6.96
C ASP A 87 28.29 10.46 6.46
N LEU A 88 28.19 9.98 5.21
CA LEU A 88 29.23 9.13 4.63
C LEU A 88 30.02 9.94 3.59
N PRO A 89 31.30 10.27 3.83
CA PRO A 89 32.18 10.71 2.77
C PRO A 89 32.21 9.59 1.73
N GLU A 90 31.85 9.90 0.49
CA GLU A 90 32.08 9.04 -0.65
C GLU A 90 33.60 8.93 -0.81
N GLU A 91 34.21 7.90 -0.20
CA GLU A 91 35.61 7.59 -0.45
C GLU A 91 35.74 7.31 -1.95
N PRO A 92 36.58 8.08 -2.67
CA PRO A 92 36.77 7.84 -4.08
C PRO A 92 37.34 6.43 -4.24
N GLU A 93 36.58 5.55 -4.89
CA GLU A 93 37.04 4.23 -5.28
C GLU A 93 38.29 4.42 -6.15
N GLN A 94 39.47 4.27 -5.54
CA GLN A 94 40.71 4.23 -6.29
C GLN A 94 40.78 2.86 -6.95
N PRO A 95 40.85 2.79 -8.30
CA PRO A 95 41.06 1.51 -8.96
C PRO A 95 42.41 0.97 -8.48
N THR A 96 42.42 -0.27 -7.98
CA THR A 96 43.64 -0.95 -7.57
C THR A 96 44.56 -1.06 -8.79
N LEU A 97 45.67 -0.34 -8.74
CA LEU A 97 46.64 -0.25 -9.83
C LEU A 97 47.67 -1.37 -9.68
N PHE A 98 47.22 -2.63 -9.72
CA PHE A 98 48.05 -3.83 -9.85
C PHE A 98 47.26 -4.96 -10.50
#